data_AF-A0A1A8QMD6-F1
#
_entry.id   AF-A0A1A8QMD6-F1
#
_cell.length_a   1.000
_cell.length_b   1.000
_cell.length_c   1.000
_cell.angle_alpha   90.00
_cell.angle_beta   90.00
_cell.angle_gamma   90.00
#
_symmetry.space_group_name_H-M   'P 1'
#
loop_
_entity.id
_entity.type
_entity.pdbx_description
1 polymer ?
#
loop_
_entity_poly.entity_id
_entity_poly.type
_entity_poly.pdbx_seq_one_letter_code
_entity_poly.pdbx_strand_id
1 'polypeptide(L)'
;FLDSHCEVNKDWLPPLLQRIKQDSTRVVSPVIDIINMDSFAYVAASADLRGGFDWSLHFKWEQLSPDQKARRLDPTQPIKTPIIAGGLFVIDRSWFNHLGKYDTAMDIWGGENFEISFRVWQCGGSLEILPCSRVGHVFRKKHPYIFPDGNANTYIKNTRRTAEVWMDDFRLFYYSARPAARGKSYGDIRGRVELRKKLKCKSFKWYLDNVYPELKVPDDSDSRSGVIRQRQNCLESQKVDGQETPILTLAPCARTEGVPTTSQEWVYTHGQQIRQKQHCLSVSTTFPASQVLMLPCNMADGKQRWQKSGTHLEHLVSRFCLDSEMALDGMDSSRMLVISPCELSAYTQRWEVPFS
;
A
#
# COMPACT_ATOMS: atom_id res chain seq x y z
N PHE A 1 -22.39 -12.40 10.39
CA PHE A 1 -22.79 -11.34 9.44
C PHE A 1 -23.16 -12.00 8.12
N LEU A 2 -24.27 -11.57 7.51
CA LEU A 2 -24.73 -11.95 6.18
C LEU A 2 -25.27 -10.70 5.49
N ASP A 3 -25.06 -10.59 4.19
CA ASP A 3 -25.73 -9.58 3.37
C ASP A 3 -27.24 -9.86 3.26
N SER A 4 -28.01 -8.84 2.91
CA SER A 4 -29.48 -8.91 2.79
C SER A 4 -30.00 -9.69 1.57
N HIS A 5 -29.11 -10.28 0.77
CA HIS A 5 -29.41 -10.95 -0.49
C HIS A 5 -28.57 -12.22 -0.63
N CYS A 6 -28.69 -13.07 0.39
CA CYS A 6 -28.04 -14.36 0.50
C CYS A 6 -29.07 -15.49 0.64
N GLU A 7 -28.70 -16.69 0.18
CA GLU A 7 -29.43 -17.93 0.44
C GLU A 7 -28.49 -18.93 1.11
N VAL A 8 -28.84 -19.38 2.31
CA VAL A 8 -28.00 -20.31 3.06
C VAL A 8 -28.26 -21.75 2.65
N ASN A 9 -27.20 -22.56 2.52
CA ASN A 9 -27.34 -23.97 2.18
C ASN A 9 -27.57 -24.83 3.43
N LYS A 10 -27.89 -26.11 3.23
CA LYS A 10 -28.01 -27.10 4.30
C LYS A 10 -26.74 -27.15 5.14
N ASP A 11 -26.90 -27.14 6.46
CA ASP A 11 -25.81 -27.27 7.43
C ASP A 11 -24.66 -26.25 7.25
N TRP A 12 -24.97 -25.06 6.71
CA TRP A 12 -23.96 -24.01 6.50
C TRP A 12 -23.35 -23.51 7.82
N LEU A 13 -24.13 -23.45 8.90
CA LEU A 13 -23.72 -22.81 10.15
C LEU A 13 -22.89 -23.70 11.10
N PRO A 14 -23.23 -24.99 11.33
CA PRO A 14 -22.50 -25.84 12.27
C PRO A 14 -20.97 -25.90 12.03
N PRO A 15 -20.45 -26.04 10.79
CA PRO A 15 -19.00 -26.02 10.55
C PRO A 15 -18.33 -24.72 11.02
N LEU A 16 -18.97 -23.57 10.78
CA LEU A 16 -18.45 -22.26 11.17
C LEU A 16 -18.39 -22.12 12.69
N LEU A 17 -19.48 -22.48 13.39
CA LEU A 17 -19.53 -22.41 14.85
C LEU A 17 -18.54 -23.37 15.52
N GLN A 18 -18.38 -24.57 14.96
CA GLN A 18 -17.42 -25.55 15.47
C GLN A 18 -15.98 -25.02 15.40
N ARG A 19 -15.62 -24.30 14.32
CA ARG A 19 -14.27 -23.70 14.20
C ARG A 19 -14.01 -22.61 15.22
N ILE A 20 -15.01 -21.77 15.50
CA ILE A 20 -14.92 -20.72 16.53
C ILE A 20 -14.89 -21.32 17.93
N LYS A 21 -15.65 -22.39 18.19
CA LYS A 21 -15.62 -23.10 19.47
C LYS A 21 -14.24 -23.68 19.78
N GLN A 22 -13.52 -24.15 18.75
CA GLN A 22 -12.16 -24.66 18.90
C GLN A 22 -11.14 -23.55 19.19
N ASP A 23 -11.40 -22.33 18.73
CA ASP A 23 -10.52 -21.17 18.87
C ASP A 23 -11.30 -19.90 18.53
N SER A 24 -11.60 -19.11 19.57
CA SER A 24 -12.44 -17.92 19.47
C SER A 24 -11.76 -16.77 18.72
N THR A 25 -10.46 -16.88 18.42
CA THR A 25 -9.72 -15.85 17.66
C THR A 25 -9.88 -15.98 16.14
N ARG A 26 -10.49 -17.09 15.69
CA ARG A 26 -10.76 -17.36 14.27
C ARG A 26 -11.97 -16.57 13.79
N VAL A 27 -11.82 -15.99 12.61
CA VAL A 27 -12.92 -15.41 11.83
C VAL A 27 -13.11 -16.31 10.62
N VAL A 28 -14.32 -16.84 10.46
CA VAL A 28 -14.59 -17.90 9.49
C VAL A 28 -15.67 -17.47 8.51
N SER A 29 -15.47 -17.77 7.23
CA SER A 29 -16.40 -17.47 6.14
C SER A 29 -16.87 -18.76 5.47
N PRO A 30 -18.13 -18.79 4.95
CA PRO A 30 -18.55 -19.84 4.04
C PRO A 30 -17.83 -19.71 2.69
N VAL A 31 -17.87 -20.77 1.89
CA VAL A 31 -17.76 -20.64 0.44
C VAL A 31 -18.99 -19.87 -0.05
N ILE A 32 -18.73 -18.80 -0.80
CA ILE A 32 -19.77 -17.92 -1.33
C ILE A 32 -20.12 -18.42 -2.74
N ASP A 33 -21.25 -19.10 -2.85
CA ASP A 33 -21.80 -19.54 -4.11
C ASP A 33 -22.46 -18.36 -4.85
N ILE A 34 -22.70 -18.51 -6.15
CA ILE A 34 -23.21 -17.44 -7.00
C ILE A 34 -24.71 -17.62 -7.18
N ILE A 35 -25.51 -16.62 -6.83
CA ILE A 35 -26.90 -16.50 -7.27
C ILE A 35 -26.91 -15.54 -8.45
N ASN A 36 -27.31 -16.03 -9.63
CA ASN A 36 -27.35 -15.21 -10.83
C ASN A 36 -28.33 -14.04 -10.66
N MET A 37 -27.89 -12.80 -10.91
CA MET A 37 -28.72 -11.61 -10.67
C MET A 37 -29.94 -11.48 -11.59
N ASP A 38 -29.93 -12.15 -12.75
CA ASP A 38 -30.99 -12.05 -13.77
C ASP A 38 -31.96 -13.25 -13.65
N SER A 39 -31.44 -14.48 -13.49
CA SER A 39 -32.26 -15.70 -13.43
C SER A 39 -32.51 -16.25 -12.03
N PHE A 40 -31.81 -15.75 -11.01
CA PHE A 40 -31.80 -16.29 -9.64
C PHE A 40 -31.36 -17.76 -9.55
N ALA A 41 -30.71 -18.30 -10.59
CA ALA A 41 -30.14 -19.63 -10.53
C ALA A 41 -28.99 -19.68 -9.51
N TYR A 42 -29.06 -20.65 -8.59
CA TYR A 42 -27.99 -20.94 -7.64
C TYR A 42 -26.91 -21.79 -8.32
N VAL A 43 -25.68 -21.28 -8.38
CA VAL A 43 -24.53 -21.91 -9.03
C VAL A 43 -23.42 -22.08 -7.99
N ALA A 44 -23.00 -23.32 -7.77
CA ALA A 44 -21.92 -23.64 -6.84
C ALA A 44 -20.60 -23.00 -7.31
N ALA A 45 -19.95 -22.25 -6.42
CA ALA A 45 -18.61 -21.74 -6.65
C ALA A 45 -17.57 -22.84 -6.38
N SER A 46 -16.36 -22.61 -6.93
CA SER A 46 -15.22 -23.48 -6.64
C SER A 46 -14.85 -23.42 -5.15
N ALA A 47 -14.64 -24.58 -4.54
CA ALA A 47 -14.17 -24.70 -3.15
C ALA A 47 -12.67 -24.37 -2.99
N ASP A 48 -11.94 -24.25 -4.10
CA ASP A 48 -10.50 -23.98 -4.12
C ASP A 48 -10.17 -22.49 -4.30
N LEU A 49 -11.12 -21.62 -3.93
CA LEU A 49 -10.93 -20.17 -3.96
C LEU A 49 -10.64 -19.63 -2.56
N ARG A 50 -9.67 -18.73 -2.51
CA ARG A 50 -9.43 -17.86 -1.35
C ARG A 50 -9.49 -16.40 -1.77
N GLY A 51 -9.66 -15.51 -0.80
CA GLY A 51 -9.60 -14.08 -1.06
C GLY A 51 -8.15 -13.63 -1.25
N GLY A 52 -7.94 -12.77 -2.23
CA GLY A 52 -6.70 -12.05 -2.48
C GLY A 52 -6.98 -10.58 -2.81
N PHE A 53 -5.92 -9.81 -3.02
CA PHE A 53 -6.04 -8.42 -3.43
C PHE A 53 -4.84 -7.93 -4.22
N ASP A 54 -4.99 -6.80 -4.90
CA ASP A 54 -3.88 -6.08 -5.53
C ASP A 54 -3.51 -4.82 -4.75
N TRP A 55 -2.39 -4.18 -5.12
CA TRP A 55 -1.92 -2.98 -4.42
C TRP A 55 -2.89 -1.80 -4.49
N SER A 56 -3.87 -1.78 -5.40
CA SER A 56 -4.93 -0.77 -5.41
C SER A 56 -5.99 -0.98 -4.32
N LEU A 57 -5.78 -1.99 -3.45
CA LEU A 57 -6.71 -2.54 -2.48
C LEU A 57 -8.01 -3.01 -3.14
N HIS A 58 -7.94 -3.61 -4.33
CA HIS A 58 -9.09 -4.25 -4.96
C HIS A 58 -9.16 -5.73 -4.59
N PHE A 59 -10.33 -6.20 -4.16
CA PHE A 59 -10.54 -7.60 -3.76
C PHE A 59 -10.67 -8.46 -5.02
N LYS A 60 -10.05 -9.64 -5.00
CA LYS A 60 -10.18 -10.63 -6.07
C LYS A 60 -10.21 -12.04 -5.48
N TRP A 61 -10.86 -12.95 -6.18
CA TRP A 61 -10.77 -14.37 -5.87
C TRP A 61 -9.53 -14.96 -6.51
N GLU A 62 -8.74 -15.71 -5.72
CA GLU A 62 -7.56 -16.41 -6.19
C GLU A 62 -7.75 -17.91 -6.03
N GLN A 63 -7.33 -18.68 -7.04
CA GLN A 63 -7.21 -20.12 -6.86
C GLN A 63 -6.06 -20.45 -5.92
N LEU A 64 -6.24 -21.50 -5.13
CA LEU A 64 -5.14 -22.10 -4.39
C LEU A 64 -4.01 -22.52 -5.34
N SER A 65 -2.76 -22.29 -4.92
CA SER A 65 -1.60 -22.72 -5.69
C SER A 65 -1.56 -24.25 -5.83
N PRO A 66 -0.87 -24.80 -6.84
CA PRO A 66 -0.71 -26.25 -6.98
C PRO A 66 -0.19 -26.91 -5.70
N ASP A 67 0.78 -26.30 -5.02
CA ASP A 67 1.33 -26.79 -3.76
C ASP A 67 0.31 -26.77 -2.62
N GLN A 68 -0.51 -25.72 -2.53
CA GLN A 68 -1.58 -25.63 -1.53
C GLN A 68 -2.65 -26.70 -1.78
N LYS A 69 -3.03 -26.94 -3.04
CA LYS A 69 -3.95 -28.00 -3.41
C LYS A 69 -3.38 -29.38 -3.08
N ALA A 70 -2.12 -29.65 -3.44
CA ALA A 70 -1.47 -30.94 -3.18
C ALA A 70 -1.35 -31.27 -1.69
N ARG A 71 -1.16 -30.26 -0.82
CA ARG A 71 -1.13 -30.44 0.64
C ARG A 71 -2.50 -30.73 1.26
N ARG A 72 -3.59 -30.47 0.54
CA ARG A 72 -4.96 -30.70 1.01
C ARG A 72 -5.43 -32.09 0.61
N LEU A 73 -5.12 -33.07 1.47
CA LEU A 73 -5.58 -34.46 1.29
C LEU A 73 -7.10 -34.61 1.48
N ASP A 74 -7.70 -33.70 2.26
CA ASP A 74 -9.13 -33.64 2.49
C ASP A 74 -9.68 -32.29 1.99
N PRO A 75 -10.56 -32.30 0.96
CA PRO A 75 -11.09 -31.07 0.36
C PRO A 75 -11.99 -30.28 1.31
N THR A 76 -12.44 -30.88 2.41
CA THR A 76 -13.29 -30.23 3.42
C THR A 76 -12.51 -29.39 4.42
N GLN A 77 -11.17 -29.51 4.44
CA GLN A 77 -10.35 -28.79 5.42
C GLN A 77 -10.48 -27.27 5.28
N PRO A 78 -10.42 -26.51 6.39
CA PRO A 78 -10.38 -25.05 6.35
C PRO A 78 -9.27 -24.51 5.45
N ILE A 79 -9.56 -23.43 4.72
CA ILE A 79 -8.59 -22.72 3.88
C ILE A 79 -8.23 -21.41 4.57
N LYS A 80 -6.96 -21.21 4.92
CA LYS A 80 -6.50 -19.89 5.38
C LYS A 80 -6.58 -18.89 4.23
N THR A 81 -7.21 -17.75 4.48
CA THR A 81 -7.39 -16.70 3.47
C THR A 81 -6.70 -15.40 3.90
N PRO A 82 -5.89 -14.76 3.05
CA PRO A 82 -5.33 -13.44 3.35
C PRO A 82 -6.39 -12.39 3.70
N ILE A 83 -7.48 -12.40 2.94
CA ILE A 83 -8.55 -11.43 3.00
C ILE A 83 -9.90 -12.14 2.91
N ILE A 84 -10.93 -11.63 3.59
CA ILE A 84 -12.33 -12.05 3.38
C ILE A 84 -13.06 -11.07 2.46
N ALA A 85 -14.11 -11.55 1.78
CA ALA A 85 -14.96 -10.68 0.97
C ALA A 85 -15.68 -9.60 1.81
N GLY A 86 -16.02 -9.92 3.07
CA GLY A 86 -16.53 -8.96 4.06
C GLY A 86 -18.01 -9.12 4.41
N GLY A 87 -18.88 -9.43 3.45
CA GLY A 87 -20.33 -9.51 3.70
C GLY A 87 -20.78 -10.76 4.48
N LEU A 88 -20.01 -11.86 4.38
CA LEU A 88 -20.38 -13.15 4.96
C LEU A 88 -19.24 -13.72 5.82
N PHE A 89 -19.40 -13.68 7.14
CA PHE A 89 -18.47 -14.29 8.09
C PHE A 89 -19.09 -14.45 9.48
N VAL A 90 -18.48 -15.30 10.29
CA VAL A 90 -18.80 -15.50 11.71
C VAL A 90 -17.55 -15.19 12.53
N ILE A 91 -17.74 -14.51 13.65
CA ILE A 91 -16.70 -14.12 14.60
C ILE A 91 -17.27 -14.24 16.01
N ASP A 92 -16.45 -14.64 16.97
CA ASP A 92 -16.84 -14.58 18.38
C ASP A 92 -17.14 -13.12 18.79
N ARG A 93 -18.22 -12.91 19.55
CA ARG A 93 -18.67 -11.56 19.92
C ARG A 93 -17.65 -10.86 20.83
N SER A 94 -17.06 -11.58 21.78
CA SER A 94 -16.07 -11.03 22.70
C SER A 94 -14.79 -10.68 21.95
N TRP A 95 -14.37 -11.53 21.01
CA TRP A 95 -13.24 -11.26 20.13
C TRP A 95 -13.47 -10.05 19.21
N PHE A 96 -14.66 -9.93 18.60
CA PHE A 96 -15.03 -8.77 17.79
C PHE A 96 -14.97 -7.46 18.60
N ASN A 97 -15.43 -7.48 19.85
CA ASN A 97 -15.33 -6.33 20.75
C ASN A 97 -13.88 -6.04 21.15
N HIS A 98 -13.10 -7.08 21.47
CA HIS A 98 -11.68 -6.97 21.84
C HIS A 98 -10.85 -6.34 20.71
N LEU A 99 -11.07 -6.78 19.47
CA LEU A 99 -10.44 -6.21 18.29
C LEU A 99 -10.95 -4.81 17.94
N GLY A 100 -11.87 -4.22 18.70
CA GLY A 100 -12.36 -2.86 18.49
C GLY A 100 -13.34 -2.72 17.32
N LYS A 101 -14.22 -3.71 17.13
CA LYS A 101 -15.35 -3.71 16.16
C LYS A 101 -14.91 -3.27 14.75
N TYR A 102 -15.70 -2.43 14.07
CA TYR A 102 -15.31 -1.74 12.84
C TYR A 102 -14.85 -0.32 13.13
N ASP A 103 -14.10 0.26 12.20
CA ASP A 103 -13.83 1.69 12.17
C ASP A 103 -15.13 2.45 11.81
N THR A 104 -15.73 3.10 12.80
CA THR A 104 -17.04 3.76 12.65
C THR A 104 -16.99 5.04 11.81
N ALA A 105 -15.81 5.50 11.41
CA ALA A 105 -15.66 6.65 10.51
C ALA A 105 -15.46 6.26 9.04
N MET A 106 -15.63 4.96 8.72
CA MET A 106 -15.83 4.50 7.35
C MET A 106 -17.25 4.77 6.88
N ASP A 107 -17.38 5.21 5.64
CA ASP A 107 -18.66 5.62 5.06
C ASP A 107 -19.22 4.56 4.14
N ILE A 108 -20.52 4.27 4.27
CA ILE A 108 -21.37 3.50 3.34
C ILE A 108 -20.84 2.09 2.99
N TRP A 109 -19.83 1.98 2.13
CA TRP A 109 -19.35 0.72 1.60
C TRP A 109 -17.89 0.77 1.12
N GLY A 110 -17.17 -0.33 1.36
CA GLY A 110 -15.87 -0.65 0.78
C GLY A 110 -14.72 -0.26 1.70
N GLY A 111 -13.67 -1.08 1.73
CA GLY A 111 -12.48 -0.86 2.55
C GLY A 111 -12.53 -1.53 3.93
N GLU A 112 -13.72 -1.78 4.47
CA GLU A 112 -13.92 -2.40 5.79
C GLU A 112 -13.49 -3.87 5.82
N ASN A 113 -13.65 -4.58 4.70
CA ASN A 113 -13.20 -5.96 4.53
C ASN A 113 -11.66 -6.05 4.62
N PHE A 114 -10.94 -5.07 4.05
CA PHE A 114 -9.49 -4.91 4.18
C PHE A 114 -9.07 -4.61 5.61
N GLU A 115 -9.73 -3.63 6.23
CA GLU A 115 -9.41 -3.20 7.59
C GLU A 115 -9.52 -4.34 8.59
N ILE A 116 -10.64 -5.06 8.60
CA ILE A 116 -10.85 -6.16 9.54
C ILE A 116 -9.90 -7.32 9.26
N SER A 117 -9.63 -7.64 7.99
CA SER A 117 -8.75 -8.76 7.65
C SER A 117 -7.31 -8.51 8.08
N PHE A 118 -6.78 -7.32 7.78
CA PHE A 118 -5.44 -6.93 8.19
C PHE A 118 -5.30 -6.91 9.69
N ARG A 119 -6.31 -6.33 10.38
CA ARG A 119 -6.34 -6.28 11.84
C ARG A 119 -6.39 -7.67 12.47
N VAL A 120 -7.27 -8.56 12.02
CA VAL A 120 -7.39 -9.91 12.58
C VAL A 120 -6.05 -10.64 12.48
N TRP A 121 -5.44 -10.67 11.30
CA TRP A 121 -4.15 -11.34 11.09
C TRP A 121 -3.01 -10.71 11.89
N GLN A 122 -2.86 -9.38 11.81
CA GLN A 122 -1.76 -8.70 12.49
C GLN A 122 -1.91 -8.72 14.01
N CYS A 123 -3.13 -8.81 14.55
CA CYS A 123 -3.40 -8.77 15.99
C CYS A 123 -3.67 -10.15 16.60
N GLY A 124 -3.24 -11.23 15.94
CA GLY A 124 -3.15 -12.57 16.54
C GLY A 124 -4.31 -13.53 16.30
N GLY A 125 -5.26 -13.17 15.43
CA GLY A 125 -6.29 -14.10 14.94
C GLY A 125 -5.94 -14.69 13.56
N SER A 126 -6.92 -15.39 12.97
CA SER A 126 -6.81 -15.91 11.61
C SER A 126 -8.13 -15.79 10.85
N LEU A 127 -8.04 -15.77 9.52
CA LEU A 127 -9.19 -15.82 8.63
C LEU A 127 -9.22 -17.18 7.91
N GLU A 128 -10.39 -17.83 7.90
CA GLU A 128 -10.57 -19.12 7.25
C GLU A 128 -11.83 -19.15 6.38
N ILE A 129 -11.76 -19.82 5.23
CA ILE A 129 -12.92 -20.21 4.42
C ILE A 129 -13.18 -21.69 4.65
N LEU A 130 -14.42 -22.06 4.96
CA LEU A 130 -14.79 -23.45 5.24
C LEU A 130 -15.55 -24.07 4.06
N PRO A 131 -14.97 -25.05 3.33
CA PRO A 131 -15.61 -25.66 2.17
C PRO A 131 -16.98 -26.31 2.42
N CYS A 132 -17.21 -26.85 3.63
CA CYS A 132 -18.48 -27.44 4.04
C CYS A 132 -19.59 -26.42 4.31
N SER A 133 -19.24 -25.16 4.51
CA SER A 133 -20.21 -24.09 4.73
C SER A 133 -20.46 -23.36 3.41
N ARG A 134 -21.70 -23.36 2.94
CA ARG A 134 -22.09 -22.83 1.63
C ARG A 134 -23.21 -21.82 1.79
N VAL A 135 -23.02 -20.64 1.21
CA VAL A 135 -24.04 -19.58 1.17
C VAL A 135 -24.00 -18.92 -0.20
N GLY A 136 -25.13 -18.92 -0.90
CA GLY A 136 -25.29 -18.20 -2.16
C GLY A 136 -25.40 -16.70 -1.92
N HIS A 137 -24.82 -15.90 -2.81
CA HIS A 137 -24.89 -14.43 -2.79
C HIS A 137 -25.24 -13.90 -4.18
N VAL A 138 -26.12 -12.90 -4.23
CA VAL A 138 -26.45 -12.18 -5.48
C VAL A 138 -25.36 -11.16 -5.79
N PHE A 139 -24.40 -11.53 -6.64
CA PHE A 139 -23.37 -10.59 -7.13
C PHE A 139 -23.96 -9.60 -8.13
N ARG A 140 -23.84 -8.30 -7.85
CA ARG A 140 -24.42 -7.22 -8.66
C ARG A 140 -23.35 -6.50 -9.47
N LYS A 141 -23.73 -6.03 -10.67
CA LYS A 141 -22.86 -5.20 -11.54
C LYS A 141 -22.68 -3.77 -11.03
N LYS A 142 -23.66 -3.24 -10.27
CA LYS A 142 -23.68 -1.86 -9.76
C LYS A 142 -24.31 -1.81 -8.36
N HIS A 143 -23.90 -0.82 -7.57
CA HIS A 143 -24.52 -0.54 -6.28
C HIS A 143 -25.91 0.08 -6.49
N PRO A 144 -26.94 -0.37 -5.74
CA PRO A 144 -28.31 0.13 -5.86
C PRO A 144 -28.59 1.40 -5.02
N TYR A 145 -27.60 1.89 -4.26
CA TYR A 145 -27.74 3.01 -3.34
C TYR A 145 -26.84 4.19 -3.75
N ILE A 146 -27.19 5.37 -3.24
CA ILE A 146 -26.56 6.64 -3.58
C ILE A 146 -25.31 6.85 -2.72
N PHE A 147 -24.24 7.33 -3.36
CA PHE A 147 -23.03 7.79 -2.69
C PHE A 147 -22.99 9.32 -2.79
N PRO A 148 -23.19 10.08 -1.69
CA PRO A 148 -23.23 11.54 -1.73
C PRO A 148 -21.99 12.16 -2.38
N ASP A 149 -20.81 11.62 -2.06
CA ASP A 149 -19.52 12.08 -2.62
C ASP A 149 -19.04 11.24 -3.81
N GLY A 150 -19.89 10.34 -4.33
CA GLY A 150 -19.55 9.36 -5.34
C GLY A 150 -18.86 8.10 -4.78
N ASN A 151 -19.08 6.96 -5.45
CA ASN A 151 -18.59 5.66 -4.97
C ASN A 151 -17.06 5.63 -4.83
N ALA A 152 -16.34 6.29 -5.74
CA ALA A 152 -14.90 6.23 -5.81
C ALA A 152 -14.26 7.02 -4.67
N ASN A 153 -14.79 8.21 -4.35
CA ASN A 153 -14.29 9.00 -3.23
C ASN A 153 -14.60 8.33 -1.88
N THR A 154 -15.80 7.75 -1.74
CA THR A 154 -16.19 6.97 -0.54
C THR A 154 -15.22 5.80 -0.33
N TYR A 155 -15.00 5.02 -1.39
CA TYR A 155 -14.08 3.90 -1.36
C TYR A 155 -12.63 4.32 -1.09
N ILE A 156 -12.18 5.42 -1.69
CA ILE A 156 -10.85 5.99 -1.44
C ILE A 156 -10.72 6.42 0.02
N LYS A 157 -11.71 7.13 0.59
CA LYS A 157 -11.69 7.53 2.01
C LYS A 157 -11.47 6.31 2.89
N ASN A 158 -12.29 5.27 2.73
CA ASN A 158 -12.22 4.09 3.58
C ASN A 158 -10.92 3.28 3.39
N THR A 159 -10.52 3.04 2.13
CA THR A 159 -9.27 2.31 1.85
C THR A 159 -8.02 3.07 2.30
N ARG A 160 -8.05 4.41 2.28
CA ARG A 160 -6.99 5.22 2.90
C ARG A 160 -6.94 5.05 4.41
N ARG A 161 -8.07 5.06 5.11
CA ARG A 161 -8.10 4.78 6.56
C ARG A 161 -7.47 3.42 6.87
N THR A 162 -7.77 2.40 6.06
CA THR A 162 -7.13 1.09 6.16
C THR A 162 -5.62 1.16 5.94
N ALA A 163 -5.18 1.76 4.83
CA ALA A 163 -3.77 1.82 4.46
C ALA A 163 -2.93 2.58 5.49
N GLU A 164 -3.42 3.72 5.96
CA GLU A 164 -2.73 4.57 6.94
C GLU A 164 -2.56 3.91 8.31
N VAL A 165 -3.49 3.04 8.71
CA VAL A 165 -3.44 2.37 10.02
C VAL A 165 -2.67 1.04 9.95
N TRP A 166 -2.83 0.27 8.88
CA TRP A 166 -2.46 -1.16 8.86
C TRP A 166 -1.35 -1.54 7.89
N MET A 167 -0.98 -0.70 6.92
CA MET A 167 -0.04 -1.07 5.86
C MET A 167 1.39 -0.55 6.07
N ASP A 168 1.66 0.16 7.16
CA ASP A 168 2.97 0.77 7.42
C ASP A 168 3.47 1.55 6.19
N ASP A 169 4.72 1.36 5.79
CA ASP A 169 5.30 1.98 4.60
C ASP A 169 4.78 1.39 3.28
N PHE A 170 4.17 0.21 3.31
CA PHE A 170 3.61 -0.40 2.10
C PHE A 170 2.35 0.32 1.60
N ARG A 171 1.79 1.25 2.38
CA ARG A 171 0.74 2.18 1.91
C ARG A 171 1.18 2.98 0.68
N LEU A 172 2.50 3.16 0.48
CA LEU A 172 3.05 3.87 -0.67
C LEU A 172 2.75 3.16 -1.99
N PHE A 173 2.79 1.82 -2.01
CA PHE A 173 2.38 1.03 -3.17
C PHE A 173 0.89 1.18 -3.47
N TYR A 174 0.05 1.33 -2.45
CA TYR A 174 -1.35 1.69 -2.64
C TYR A 174 -1.51 3.07 -3.28
N TYR A 175 -0.78 4.07 -2.79
CA TYR A 175 -0.82 5.40 -3.40
C TYR A 175 -0.23 5.43 -4.80
N SER A 176 0.66 4.51 -5.15
CA SER A 176 1.15 4.37 -6.51
C SER A 176 0.15 3.68 -7.43
N ALA A 177 -0.49 2.61 -6.97
CA ALA A 177 -1.53 1.91 -7.73
C ALA A 177 -2.82 2.74 -7.86
N ARG A 178 -3.06 3.66 -6.92
CA ARG A 178 -4.22 4.56 -6.92
C ARG A 178 -3.81 6.01 -6.64
N PRO A 179 -3.18 6.72 -7.59
CA PRO A 179 -2.70 8.09 -7.39
C PRO A 179 -3.79 9.09 -6.97
N ALA A 180 -5.03 8.88 -7.43
CA ALA A 180 -6.20 9.70 -7.06
C ALA A 180 -6.51 9.70 -5.55
N ALA A 181 -5.96 8.73 -4.80
CA ALA A 181 -6.08 8.71 -3.35
C ALA A 181 -5.19 9.76 -2.68
N ARG A 182 -4.08 10.19 -3.29
CA ARG A 182 -3.14 11.16 -2.69
C ARG A 182 -3.84 12.50 -2.43
N GLY A 183 -3.57 13.11 -1.28
CA GLY A 183 -4.13 14.42 -0.90
C GLY A 183 -5.61 14.45 -0.49
N LYS A 184 -6.39 13.38 -0.72
CA LYS A 184 -7.78 13.28 -0.23
C LYS A 184 -7.88 13.26 1.31
N SER A 185 -8.94 13.80 1.89
CA SER A 185 -9.14 13.65 3.33
C SER A 185 -9.61 12.22 3.65
N TYR A 186 -9.11 11.66 4.76
CA TYR A 186 -9.57 10.39 5.31
C TYR A 186 -10.05 10.51 6.76
N GLY A 187 -10.10 11.74 7.31
CA GLY A 187 -10.51 12.00 8.68
C GLY A 187 -9.50 11.55 9.74
N ASP A 188 -9.89 11.66 11.01
CA ASP A 188 -9.04 11.27 12.14
C ASP A 188 -8.95 9.73 12.29
N ILE A 189 -7.73 9.23 12.49
CA ILE A 189 -7.43 7.80 12.68
C ILE A 189 -6.74 7.51 14.01
N ARG A 190 -6.54 8.51 14.88
CA ARG A 190 -5.79 8.35 16.15
C ARG A 190 -6.29 7.17 16.99
N GLY A 191 -7.60 7.04 17.18
CA GLY A 191 -8.18 5.94 17.94
C GLY A 191 -7.90 4.55 17.34
N ARG A 192 -7.79 4.44 16.00
CA ARG A 192 -7.42 3.17 15.33
C ARG A 192 -5.94 2.86 15.49
N VAL A 193 -5.08 3.88 15.42
CA VAL A 193 -3.63 3.75 15.67
C VAL A 193 -3.36 3.35 17.11
N GLU A 194 -4.04 3.97 18.08
CA GLU A 194 -3.93 3.62 19.51
C GLU A 194 -4.42 2.19 19.78
N LEU A 195 -5.51 1.77 19.14
CA LEU A 195 -5.98 0.40 19.22
C LEU A 195 -4.92 -0.59 18.71
N ARG A 196 -4.31 -0.34 17.54
CA ARG A 196 -3.24 -1.18 16.99
C ARG A 196 -2.06 -1.32 17.96
N LYS A 197 -1.67 -0.21 18.61
CA LYS A 197 -0.63 -0.21 19.66
C LYS A 197 -1.05 -1.02 20.88
N LYS A 198 -2.27 -0.80 21.40
CA LYS A 198 -2.82 -1.49 22.57
C LYS A 198 -2.86 -3.01 22.37
N LEU A 199 -3.25 -3.46 21.18
CA LEU A 199 -3.32 -4.87 20.80
C LEU A 199 -1.96 -5.49 20.46
N LYS A 200 -0.87 -4.69 20.45
CA LYS A 200 0.50 -5.14 20.12
C LYS A 200 0.58 -5.89 18.79
N CYS A 201 -0.12 -5.37 17.78
CA CYS A 201 -0.20 -6.03 16.48
C CYS A 201 1.15 -6.06 15.76
N LYS A 202 1.34 -7.08 14.93
CA LYS A 202 2.50 -7.25 14.04
C LYS A 202 2.51 -6.19 12.92
N SER A 203 3.65 -6.06 12.25
CA SER A 203 3.81 -5.17 11.10
C SER A 203 3.13 -5.73 9.85
N PHE A 204 2.90 -4.87 8.87
CA PHE A 204 2.42 -5.29 7.55
C PHE A 204 3.47 -6.13 6.81
N LYS A 205 4.76 -5.89 7.05
CA LYS A 205 5.83 -6.77 6.56
C LYS A 205 5.63 -8.21 7.06
N TRP A 206 5.35 -8.39 8.34
CA TRP A 206 5.05 -9.73 8.89
C TRP A 206 3.83 -10.35 8.20
N TYR A 207 2.78 -9.56 7.94
CA TYR A 207 1.60 -10.02 7.21
C TYR A 207 1.96 -10.52 5.80
N LEU A 208 2.75 -9.76 5.03
CA LEU A 208 3.20 -10.19 3.71
C LEU A 208 4.07 -11.46 3.79
N ASP A 209 5.01 -11.52 4.73
CA ASP A 209 5.93 -12.65 4.84
C ASP A 209 5.24 -13.95 5.31
N ASN A 210 4.18 -13.86 6.13
CA ASN A 210 3.59 -15.02 6.84
C ASN A 210 2.15 -15.36 6.42
N VAL A 211 1.39 -14.39 5.91
CA VAL A 211 -0.02 -14.55 5.57
C VAL A 211 -0.24 -14.51 4.06
N TYR A 212 0.43 -13.59 3.35
CA TYR A 212 0.24 -13.42 1.92
C TYR A 212 1.55 -13.26 1.12
N PRO A 213 2.45 -14.26 1.17
CA PRO A 213 3.76 -14.18 0.50
C PRO A 213 3.67 -14.21 -1.02
N GLU A 214 2.52 -14.61 -1.58
CA GLU A 214 2.29 -14.61 -3.02
C GLU A 214 1.99 -13.20 -3.58
N LEU A 215 1.60 -12.24 -2.73
CA LEU A 215 1.45 -10.84 -3.14
C LEU A 215 2.83 -10.23 -3.37
N LYS A 216 3.27 -10.21 -4.64
CA LYS A 216 4.52 -9.58 -5.03
C LYS A 216 4.43 -8.08 -4.77
N VAL A 217 5.34 -7.58 -3.93
CA VAL A 217 5.59 -6.15 -3.79
C VAL A 217 6.06 -5.65 -5.16
N PRO A 218 5.48 -4.58 -5.73
CA PRO A 218 5.89 -4.08 -7.02
C PRO A 218 7.36 -3.71 -6.96
N ASP A 219 8.12 -4.19 -7.95
CA ASP A 219 9.44 -3.64 -8.20
C ASP A 219 9.29 -2.31 -8.96
N ASP A 220 10.39 -1.60 -9.16
CA ASP A 220 10.37 -0.34 -9.90
C ASP A 220 10.60 -0.56 -11.42
N SER A 221 10.26 -1.74 -11.97
CA SER A 221 10.55 -2.04 -13.39
C SER A 221 9.71 -1.22 -14.36
N ASP A 222 8.50 -0.82 -13.97
CA ASP A 222 7.61 0.10 -14.69
C ASP A 222 7.81 1.57 -14.29
N SER A 223 8.65 1.84 -13.29
CA SER A 223 8.95 3.21 -12.86
C SER A 223 9.68 3.96 -13.97
N ARG A 224 9.17 5.14 -14.31
CA ARG A 224 9.77 5.97 -15.36
C ARG A 224 11.13 6.47 -14.89
N SER A 225 12.15 6.19 -15.69
CA SER A 225 13.43 6.88 -15.58
C SER A 225 13.40 8.20 -16.33
N GLY A 226 14.28 9.11 -15.93
CA GLY A 226 14.55 10.32 -16.69
C GLY A 226 15.45 11.26 -15.93
N VAL A 227 15.47 12.53 -16.34
CA VAL A 227 16.42 13.51 -15.84
C VAL A 227 15.75 14.52 -14.94
N ILE A 228 16.39 14.81 -13.81
CA ILE A 228 15.97 15.89 -12.89
C ILE A 228 16.72 17.15 -13.31
N ARG A 229 16.02 18.09 -13.93
CA ARG A 229 16.60 19.27 -14.57
C ARG A 229 16.33 20.53 -13.78
N GLN A 230 17.33 21.39 -13.70
CA GLN A 230 17.22 22.77 -13.24
C GLN A 230 17.85 23.69 -14.30
N ARG A 231 16.99 24.40 -15.04
CA ARG A 231 17.39 25.25 -16.19
C ARG A 231 18.18 24.45 -17.23
N GLN A 232 19.48 24.73 -17.40
CA GLN A 232 20.37 24.05 -18.35
C GLN A 232 21.20 22.93 -17.69
N ASN A 233 21.12 22.81 -16.37
CA ASN A 233 21.84 21.82 -15.59
C ASN A 233 20.92 20.67 -15.18
N CYS A 234 21.50 19.51 -15.00
CA CYS A 234 20.84 18.29 -14.61
C CYS A 234 21.53 17.70 -13.38
N LEU A 235 20.73 17.07 -12.51
CA LEU A 235 21.23 16.35 -11.35
C LEU A 235 22.11 15.20 -11.85
N GLU A 236 23.36 15.18 -11.40
CA GLU A 236 24.35 14.19 -11.83
C GLU A 236 24.96 13.51 -10.61
N SER A 237 25.18 12.20 -10.73
CA SER A 237 26.04 11.47 -9.81
C SER A 237 27.43 11.30 -10.41
N GLN A 238 28.45 11.59 -9.60
CA GLN A 238 29.85 11.42 -9.99
C GLN A 238 30.50 10.41 -9.06
N LYS A 239 31.07 9.35 -9.65
CA LYS A 239 31.85 8.38 -8.91
C LYS A 239 33.27 8.93 -8.76
N VAL A 240 33.70 9.14 -7.52
CA VAL A 240 35.05 9.61 -7.21
C VAL A 240 35.88 8.43 -6.68
N ASP A 241 37.09 8.25 -7.21
CA ASP A 241 37.98 7.19 -6.78
C ASP A 241 38.31 7.35 -5.28
N GLY A 242 38.13 6.27 -4.51
CA GLY A 242 38.33 6.25 -3.06
C GLY A 242 37.09 6.56 -2.22
N GLN A 243 35.93 6.90 -2.82
CA GLN A 243 34.66 7.01 -2.09
C GLN A 243 33.72 5.83 -2.40
N GLU A 244 33.10 5.28 -1.35
CA GLU A 244 32.12 4.17 -1.49
C GLU A 244 30.81 4.62 -2.13
N THR A 245 30.42 5.88 -1.92
CA THR A 245 29.16 6.44 -2.41
C THR A 245 29.44 7.53 -3.45
N PRO A 246 28.59 7.67 -4.49
CA PRO A 246 28.77 8.71 -5.50
C PRO A 246 28.41 10.09 -4.92
N ILE A 247 29.09 11.12 -5.40
CA ILE A 247 28.79 12.52 -5.04
C ILE A 247 27.69 13.05 -5.94
N LEU A 248 26.78 13.85 -5.38
CA LEU A 248 25.75 14.56 -6.13
C LEU A 248 26.25 15.94 -6.56
N THR A 249 26.09 16.26 -7.84
CA THR A 249 26.46 17.55 -8.43
C THR A 249 25.41 18.03 -9.42
N LEU A 250 25.56 19.27 -9.88
CA LEU A 250 24.83 19.79 -11.04
C LEU A 250 25.81 19.96 -12.19
N ALA A 251 25.52 19.29 -13.31
CA ALA A 251 26.30 19.37 -14.53
C ALA A 251 25.40 19.80 -15.70
N PRO A 252 25.96 20.35 -16.80
CA PRO A 252 25.18 20.58 -18.01
C PRO A 252 24.45 19.30 -18.44
N CYS A 253 23.19 19.43 -18.84
CA CYS A 253 22.38 18.29 -19.25
C CYS A 253 22.99 17.61 -20.47
N ALA A 254 23.51 16.40 -20.29
CA ALA A 254 24.21 15.65 -21.33
C ALA A 254 23.29 14.61 -21.97
N ARG A 255 23.38 14.48 -23.29
CA ARG A 255 22.69 13.46 -24.07
C ARG A 255 23.67 12.74 -24.97
N THR A 256 23.61 11.41 -24.98
CA THR A 256 24.32 10.57 -25.92
C THR A 256 23.28 9.91 -26.82
N GLU A 257 23.33 10.18 -28.13
CA GLU A 257 22.38 9.62 -29.11
C GLU A 257 20.89 9.86 -28.77
N GLY A 258 20.58 10.99 -28.12
CA GLY A 258 19.22 11.34 -27.72
C GLY A 258 18.77 10.75 -26.38
N VAL A 259 19.58 9.88 -25.75
CA VAL A 259 19.34 9.29 -24.42
C VAL A 259 20.15 10.06 -23.36
N PRO A 260 19.60 10.33 -22.17
CA PRO A 260 20.37 10.89 -21.06
C PRO A 260 21.59 10.04 -20.69
N THR A 261 22.66 10.66 -20.23
CA THR A 261 23.79 9.92 -19.65
C THR A 261 23.34 9.14 -18.41
N THR A 262 23.88 7.94 -18.21
CA THR A 262 23.52 7.08 -17.06
C THR A 262 23.83 7.72 -15.70
N SER A 263 24.74 8.71 -15.66
CA SER A 263 25.04 9.52 -14.48
C SER A 263 23.93 10.53 -14.14
N GLN A 264 23.10 10.92 -15.11
CA GLN A 264 22.01 11.89 -14.99
C GLN A 264 20.62 11.25 -15.07
N GLU A 265 20.56 9.92 -15.19
CA GLU A 265 19.30 9.18 -15.20
C GLU A 265 18.90 8.78 -13.77
N TRP A 266 17.65 9.09 -13.42
CA TRP A 266 17.05 8.88 -12.10
C TRP A 266 15.72 8.15 -12.24
N VAL A 267 15.46 7.22 -11.33
CA VAL A 267 14.19 6.50 -11.21
C VAL A 267 13.47 6.99 -9.97
N TYR A 268 12.20 7.38 -10.11
CA TYR A 268 11.35 7.65 -8.97
C TYR A 268 10.53 6.42 -8.63
N THR A 269 10.86 5.82 -7.49
CA THR A 269 10.34 4.51 -7.08
C THR A 269 8.91 4.61 -6.56
N HIS A 270 8.20 3.48 -6.52
CA HIS A 270 6.91 3.41 -5.84
C HIS A 270 7.00 3.75 -4.35
N GLY A 271 8.18 3.58 -3.76
CA GLY A 271 8.54 3.98 -2.39
C GLY A 271 8.76 5.48 -2.19
N GLN A 272 8.51 6.31 -3.20
CA GLN A 272 8.78 7.75 -3.18
C GLN A 272 10.26 8.09 -2.94
N GLN A 273 11.17 7.26 -3.46
CA GLN A 273 12.60 7.50 -3.41
C GLN A 273 13.09 7.93 -4.79
N ILE A 274 14.07 8.84 -4.83
CA ILE A 274 14.78 9.17 -6.07
C ILE A 274 16.04 8.30 -6.08
N ARG A 275 16.05 7.31 -6.96
CA ARG A 275 17.03 6.22 -7.00
C ARG A 275 17.88 6.28 -8.25
N GLN A 276 19.14 5.90 -8.08
CA GLN A 276 20.03 5.53 -9.17
C GLN A 276 20.83 4.28 -8.77
N LYS A 277 20.66 3.20 -9.55
CA LYS A 277 21.17 1.86 -9.21
C LYS A 277 20.69 1.42 -7.81
N GLN A 278 21.61 1.23 -6.87
CA GLN A 278 21.35 0.81 -5.48
C GLN A 278 21.39 1.98 -4.48
N HIS A 279 21.55 3.21 -4.96
CA HIS A 279 21.68 4.40 -4.12
C HIS A 279 20.47 5.32 -4.31
N CYS A 280 20.04 5.95 -3.21
CA CYS A 280 18.90 6.84 -3.15
C CYS A 280 19.34 8.19 -2.58
N LEU A 281 18.71 9.26 -3.04
CA LEU A 281 18.87 10.60 -2.45
C LEU A 281 18.40 10.55 -1.00
N SER A 282 19.30 10.92 -0.09
CA SER A 282 19.06 10.95 1.35
C SER A 282 19.52 12.27 1.95
N VAL A 283 18.83 12.75 2.98
CA VAL A 283 19.28 13.92 3.74
C VAL A 283 20.13 13.50 4.94
N SER A 284 21.24 14.18 5.20
CA SER A 284 22.11 13.86 6.35
C SER A 284 21.36 14.08 7.68
N THR A 285 20.70 15.23 7.81
CA THR A 285 19.79 15.58 8.90
C THR A 285 18.53 16.26 8.37
N THR A 286 17.55 16.51 9.25
CA THR A 286 16.29 17.18 8.89
C THR A 286 16.31 18.68 9.14
N PHE A 287 17.47 19.26 9.48
CA PHE A 287 17.61 20.71 9.67
C PHE A 287 17.80 21.45 8.33
N PRO A 288 17.48 22.75 8.25
CA PRO A 288 17.78 23.56 7.07
C PRO A 288 19.28 23.51 6.70
N ALA A 289 19.59 23.68 5.42
CA ALA A 289 20.93 23.57 4.84
C ALA A 289 21.62 22.20 5.02
N SER A 290 20.87 21.14 5.40
CA SER A 290 21.44 19.80 5.46
C SER A 290 21.76 19.28 4.07
N GLN A 291 22.96 18.71 3.93
CA GLN A 291 23.43 18.12 2.68
C GLN A 291 22.56 16.94 2.22
N VAL A 292 22.32 16.89 0.91
CA VAL A 292 21.73 15.75 0.21
C VAL A 292 22.86 14.86 -0.30
N LEU A 293 22.77 13.57 0.04
CA LEU A 293 23.78 12.55 -0.20
C LEU A 293 23.19 11.36 -0.96
N MET A 294 24.04 10.53 -1.54
CA MET A 294 23.66 9.24 -2.11
C MET A 294 23.98 8.13 -1.12
N LEU A 295 22.96 7.50 -0.55
CA LEU A 295 23.12 6.39 0.39
C LEU A 295 22.46 5.12 -0.17
N PRO A 296 22.87 3.92 0.29
CA PRO A 296 22.17 2.69 -0.06
C PRO A 296 20.66 2.81 0.19
N CYS A 297 19.86 2.42 -0.80
CA CYS A 297 18.41 2.56 -0.71
C CYS A 297 17.84 1.72 0.44
N ASN A 298 17.08 2.35 1.31
CA ASN A 298 16.37 1.72 2.41
C ASN A 298 14.93 2.22 2.45
N MET A 299 13.97 1.36 2.10
CA MET A 299 12.55 1.69 2.08
C MET A 299 12.01 2.14 3.45
N ALA A 300 12.60 1.66 4.55
CA ALA A 300 12.19 2.05 5.89
C ALA A 300 12.80 3.40 6.33
N ASP A 301 13.76 3.95 5.58
CA ASP A 301 14.40 5.22 5.93
C ASP A 301 13.58 6.41 5.41
N GLY A 302 12.98 7.15 6.34
CA GLY A 302 12.23 8.37 6.05
C GLY A 302 13.08 9.47 5.41
N LYS A 303 14.41 9.49 5.64
CA LYS A 303 15.33 10.49 5.09
C LYS A 303 15.51 10.38 3.57
N GLN A 304 15.05 9.28 2.97
CA GLN A 304 15.15 9.01 1.54
C GLN A 304 13.86 9.30 0.78
N ARG A 305 12.88 9.98 1.40
CA ARG A 305 11.54 10.15 0.85
C ARG A 305 11.32 11.55 0.30
N TRP A 306 10.95 11.59 -0.98
CA TRP A 306 10.78 12.81 -1.76
C TRP A 306 9.43 12.82 -2.44
N GLN A 307 8.83 14.00 -2.58
CA GLN A 307 7.60 14.21 -3.32
C GLN A 307 7.74 15.42 -4.21
N LYS A 308 7.17 15.34 -5.42
CA LYS A 308 6.97 16.51 -6.27
C LYS A 308 5.82 17.37 -5.71
N SER A 309 6.11 18.63 -5.43
CA SER A 309 5.13 19.65 -5.03
C SER A 309 5.20 20.81 -6.02
N GLY A 310 4.35 20.78 -7.04
CA GLY A 310 4.44 21.71 -8.17
C GLY A 310 5.76 21.56 -8.93
N THR A 311 6.60 22.60 -8.88
CA THR A 311 7.96 22.61 -9.46
C THR A 311 9.05 22.26 -8.44
N HIS A 312 8.69 21.90 -7.21
CA HIS A 312 9.65 21.65 -6.14
C HIS A 312 9.76 20.16 -5.86
N LEU A 313 10.95 19.75 -5.39
CA LEU A 313 11.18 18.43 -4.81
C LEU A 313 11.24 18.57 -3.29
N GLU A 314 10.16 18.19 -2.62
CA GLU A 314 9.98 18.30 -1.19
C GLU A 314 10.40 16.99 -0.49
N HIS A 315 11.24 17.10 0.53
CA HIS A 315 11.58 16.00 1.42
C HIS A 315 10.44 15.77 2.43
N LEU A 316 9.84 14.58 2.44
CA LEU A 316 8.57 14.33 3.15
C LEU A 316 8.66 14.51 4.67
N VAL A 317 9.81 14.22 5.28
CA VAL A 317 9.97 14.27 6.74
C VAL A 317 10.23 15.69 7.22
N SER A 318 11.10 16.46 6.56
CA SER A 318 11.43 17.82 6.98
C SER A 318 10.52 18.89 6.40
N ARG A 319 9.77 18.59 5.32
CA ARG A 319 8.97 19.57 4.56
C ARG A 319 9.80 20.68 3.92
N PHE A 320 11.08 20.42 3.72
CA PHE A 320 12.02 21.31 3.03
C PHE A 320 12.23 20.84 1.60
N CYS A 321 12.62 21.78 0.75
CA CYS A 321 12.79 21.57 -0.68
C CYS A 321 14.27 21.39 -1.02
N LEU A 322 14.54 20.54 -2.02
CA LEU A 322 15.86 20.40 -2.62
C LEU A 322 16.28 21.75 -3.20
N ASP A 323 17.44 22.22 -2.79
CA ASP A 323 17.98 23.53 -3.13
C ASP A 323 19.41 23.43 -3.66
N SER A 324 19.69 24.21 -4.70
CA SER A 324 20.99 24.35 -5.34
C SER A 324 21.66 25.69 -5.05
N GLU A 325 21.10 26.54 -4.18
CA GLU A 325 21.64 27.86 -3.86
C GLU A 325 23.12 27.79 -3.45
N MET A 326 23.44 26.95 -2.45
CA MET A 326 24.83 26.74 -2.03
C MET A 326 25.70 26.19 -3.18
N ALA A 327 25.10 25.43 -4.09
CA ALA A 327 25.80 24.86 -5.24
C ALA A 327 26.20 25.90 -6.32
N LEU A 328 25.67 27.13 -6.25
CA LEU A 328 25.91 28.21 -7.21
C LEU A 328 26.88 29.29 -6.70
N ASP A 329 27.27 29.28 -5.42
CA ASP A 329 28.06 30.34 -4.76
C ASP A 329 29.59 30.32 -5.03
N GLY A 330 30.06 29.53 -6.01
CA GLY A 330 31.39 29.71 -6.62
C GLY A 330 32.62 29.34 -5.78
N MET A 331 32.48 28.91 -4.52
CA MET A 331 33.58 28.34 -3.74
C MET A 331 33.65 26.82 -3.99
N ASP A 332 34.84 26.28 -4.34
CA ASP A 332 34.99 24.85 -4.70
C ASP A 332 34.54 23.87 -3.60
N SER A 333 34.43 24.34 -2.34
CA SER A 333 33.91 23.59 -1.19
C SER A 333 32.40 23.73 -0.94
N SER A 334 31.69 24.59 -1.69
CA SER A 334 30.26 24.90 -1.47
C SER A 334 29.30 24.24 -2.46
N ARG A 335 29.80 23.48 -3.45
CA ARG A 335 28.97 22.81 -4.50
C ARG A 335 28.10 21.66 -3.98
N MET A 336 27.21 21.94 -3.04
CA MET A 336 26.39 20.96 -2.34
C MET A 336 24.92 21.26 -2.57
N LEU A 337 24.19 20.23 -2.96
CA LEU A 337 22.74 20.23 -2.90
C LEU A 337 22.32 20.06 -1.44
N VAL A 338 21.39 20.89 -1.00
CA VAL A 338 20.91 20.91 0.38
C VAL A 338 19.39 20.88 0.41
N ILE A 339 18.82 20.72 1.61
CA ILE A 339 17.40 21.00 1.86
C ILE A 339 17.23 22.37 2.52
N SER A 340 16.34 23.19 1.97
CA SER A 340 16.01 24.53 2.49
C SER A 340 14.51 24.72 2.64
N PRO A 341 14.03 25.66 3.48
CA PRO A 341 12.62 26.03 3.50
C PRO A 341 12.09 26.26 2.09
N CYS A 342 10.92 25.70 1.78
CA CYS A 342 10.37 25.76 0.43
C CYS A 342 9.95 27.18 0.08
N GLU A 343 10.58 27.76 -0.93
CA GLU A 343 10.32 29.12 -1.42
C GLU A 343 9.86 29.12 -2.88
N LEU A 344 8.70 29.71 -3.15
CA LEU A 344 8.12 29.74 -4.51
C LEU A 344 8.92 30.62 -5.48
N SER A 345 9.54 31.69 -4.95
CA SER A 345 10.38 32.62 -5.71
C SER A 345 11.78 32.09 -6.01
N ALA A 346 12.29 31.17 -5.19
CA ALA A 346 13.64 30.64 -5.33
C ALA A 346 13.75 29.80 -6.61
N TYR A 347 14.52 30.30 -7.58
CA TYR A 347 14.76 29.58 -8.83
C TYR A 347 15.66 28.35 -8.63
N THR A 348 16.43 28.33 -7.56
CA THR A 348 17.34 27.25 -7.12
C THR A 348 16.59 26.04 -6.55
N GLN A 349 15.29 26.18 -6.31
CA GLN A 349 14.41 25.09 -5.86
C GLN A 349 13.44 24.60 -6.94
N ARG A 350 13.55 25.14 -8.17
CA ARG A 350 12.69 24.75 -9.29
C ARG A 350 13.32 23.61 -10.08
N TRP A 351 12.65 22.48 -10.09
CA TRP A 351 13.07 21.23 -10.71
C TRP A 351 12.01 20.75 -11.70
N GLU A 352 12.46 20.42 -12.90
CA GLU A 352 11.69 19.64 -13.84
C GLU A 352 12.03 18.17 -13.64
N VAL A 353 10.99 17.35 -13.43
CA VAL A 353 11.15 15.93 -13.11
C VAL A 353 10.33 15.08 -14.06
N PRO A 354 10.81 13.87 -14.43
CA PRO A 354 10.18 13.02 -15.44
C PRO A 354 8.97 12.23 -14.91
N PHE A 355 8.66 12.38 -13.62
CA PHE A 355 7.60 11.68 -12.90
C PHE A 355 6.50 12.65 -12.42
N SER A 356 5.29 12.11 -12.26
CA SER A 356 4.05 12.83 -11.92
C SER A 356 3.44 12.36 -10.61
#